data_AF-A0A7L4RNZ0-F1
#
_entry.id   AF-A0A7L4RNZ0-F1
#
_cell.length_a   1.000
_cell.length_b   1.000
_cell.length_c   1.000
_cell.angle_alpha   90.00
_cell.angle_beta   90.00
_cell.angle_gamma   90.00
#
_symmetry.space_group_name_H-M   'P 1'
#
loop_
_entity.id
_entity.type
_entity.pdbx_description
1 polymer ?
#
loop_
_entity_poly.entity_id
_entity_poly.type
_entity_poly.pdbx_seq_one_letter_code
_entity_poly.pdbx_strand_id
1 'polypeptide(L)'
;MTRIAIILVFGILFFAGAVNAAMDCSAKSYASACANCQFDANGKIDQSCSNSFRASGISCVSTSYPIMSGKYAAGQCPAVDSCADELSSCAAQYGTGNDKADCQEGSLGVCYAASDECVKRAAMGCGEIESPCPGSSAAFILLLLGVGFVKLTKKE
;
A
#
# COMPACT_ATOMS: atom_id res chain seq x y z
N MET A 1 -6.09 42.67 12.35
CA MET A 1 -6.33 41.75 11.22
C MET A 1 -5.28 40.63 11.29
N THR A 2 -5.42 39.71 12.24
CA THR A 2 -4.31 38.80 12.63
C THR A 2 -4.82 37.43 13.10
N ARG A 3 -5.99 36.99 12.61
CA ARG A 3 -6.61 35.71 13.02
C ARG A 3 -6.98 34.79 11.86
N ILE A 4 -6.92 35.27 10.62
CA ILE A 4 -7.29 34.48 9.42
C ILE A 4 -6.09 33.68 8.88
N ALA A 5 -4.85 34.12 9.13
CA ALA A 5 -3.66 33.48 8.60
C ALA A 5 -3.27 32.14 9.27
N ILE A 6 -3.79 31.84 10.47
CA ILE A 6 -3.39 30.64 11.24
C ILE A 6 -4.16 29.38 10.77
N ILE A 7 -5.36 29.53 10.22
CA ILE A 7 -6.19 28.40 9.81
C ILE A 7 -5.70 27.79 8.48
N LEU A 8 -5.07 28.58 7.61
CA LEU A 8 -4.55 28.10 6.32
C LEU A 8 -3.26 27.28 6.43
N VAL A 9 -2.48 27.45 7.50
CA VAL A 9 -1.23 26.68 7.70
C VAL A 9 -1.51 25.28 8.28
N PHE A 10 -2.56 25.12 9.09
CA PHE A 10 -2.96 23.80 9.59
C PHE A 10 -3.72 22.94 8.58
N GLY A 11 -4.38 23.55 7.59
CA GLY A 11 -5.10 22.81 6.54
C GLY A 11 -4.19 22.13 5.49
N ILE A 12 -2.96 22.62 5.32
CA ILE A 12 -2.03 22.11 4.29
C ILE A 12 -1.16 20.96 4.84
N LEU A 13 -0.97 20.88 6.16
CA LEU A 13 -0.17 19.82 6.79
C LEU A 13 -0.89 18.46 6.87
N PHE A 14 -2.20 18.39 6.62
CA PHE A 14 -2.94 17.12 6.68
C PHE A 14 -2.83 16.28 5.39
N PHE A 15 -2.35 16.86 4.28
CA PHE A 15 -2.19 16.14 3.01
C PHE A 15 -0.75 15.65 2.73
N ALA A 16 0.22 15.98 3.58
CA ALA A 16 1.63 15.61 3.34
C ALA A 16 2.04 14.24 3.94
N GLY A 17 1.13 13.51 4.59
CA GLY A 17 1.44 12.28 5.31
C GLY A 17 1.35 10.98 4.49
N ALA A 18 0.92 11.02 3.23
CA ALA A 18 0.49 9.83 2.51
C ALA A 18 1.28 9.60 1.23
N VAL A 19 2.59 9.39 1.32
CA VAL A 19 3.35 8.73 0.24
C VAL A 19 4.69 8.33 0.83
N ASN A 20 4.78 7.12 1.38
CA ASN A 20 6.02 6.33 1.49
C ASN A 20 5.68 5.03 2.21
N ALA A 21 5.16 4.06 1.46
CA ALA A 21 5.15 2.67 1.90
C ALA A 21 5.58 1.84 0.70
N ALA A 22 6.37 0.79 0.96
CA ALA A 22 6.31 -0.39 0.09
C ALA A 22 4.84 -0.66 -0.23
N MET A 23 4.52 -0.92 -1.49
CA MET A 23 3.12 -1.01 -1.92
C MET A 23 2.59 -2.38 -1.50
N ASP A 24 2.39 -2.54 -0.20
CA ASP A 24 1.83 -3.70 0.50
C ASP A 24 0.32 -3.80 0.21
N CYS A 25 -0.04 -3.81 -1.07
CA CYS A 25 -1.41 -3.67 -1.51
C CYS A 25 -2.27 -4.84 -1.01
N SER A 26 -1.76 -6.06 -1.12
CA SER A 26 -2.43 -7.30 -0.74
C SER A 26 -2.48 -7.43 0.77
N ALA A 27 -1.36 -7.21 1.46
CA ALA A 27 -1.26 -7.29 2.91
C ALA A 27 -2.13 -6.23 3.61
N LYS A 28 -2.13 -4.99 3.13
CA LYS A 28 -3.00 -3.93 3.69
C LYS A 28 -4.47 -4.22 3.43
N SER A 29 -4.81 -4.76 2.27
CA SER A 29 -6.21 -5.10 1.94
C SER A 29 -6.71 -6.23 2.84
N TYR A 30 -5.89 -7.27 3.04
CA TYR A 30 -6.22 -8.35 3.98
C TYR A 30 -6.36 -7.84 5.42
N ALA A 31 -5.39 -7.06 5.91
CA ALA A 31 -5.44 -6.49 7.25
C ALA A 31 -6.68 -5.59 7.43
N SER A 32 -7.03 -4.81 6.41
CA SER A 32 -8.22 -3.95 6.43
C SER A 32 -9.51 -4.78 6.44
N ALA A 33 -9.59 -5.86 5.67
CA ALA A 33 -10.72 -6.78 5.73
C ALA A 33 -10.86 -7.40 7.12
N CYS A 34 -9.78 -7.90 7.71
CA CYS A 34 -9.76 -8.46 9.06
C CYS A 34 -10.23 -7.47 10.14
N ALA A 35 -9.86 -6.19 10.01
CA ALA A 35 -10.20 -5.17 10.99
C ALA A 35 -11.63 -4.63 10.84
N ASN A 36 -12.20 -4.62 9.64
CA ASN A 36 -13.44 -3.90 9.34
C ASN A 36 -14.63 -4.79 8.97
N CYS A 37 -14.39 -6.02 8.53
CA CYS A 37 -15.46 -6.92 8.14
C CYS A 37 -16.00 -7.70 9.33
N GLN A 38 -17.30 -8.00 9.27
CA GLN A 38 -17.94 -8.88 10.24
C GLN A 38 -17.61 -10.35 9.95
N PHE A 39 -17.72 -11.17 10.99
CA PHE A 39 -17.57 -12.63 10.88
C PHE A 39 -18.89 -13.29 11.26
N ASP A 40 -19.26 -14.36 10.56
CA ASP A 40 -20.42 -15.17 10.89
C ASP A 40 -20.19 -16.07 12.12
N ALA A 41 -21.20 -16.84 12.50
CA ALA A 41 -21.13 -17.74 13.66
C ALA A 41 -20.09 -18.87 13.49
N ASN A 42 -19.70 -19.20 12.25
CA ASN A 42 -18.69 -20.20 11.93
C ASN A 42 -17.28 -19.57 11.81
N GLY A 43 -17.13 -18.28 12.07
CA GLY A 43 -15.88 -17.55 11.93
C GLY A 43 -15.51 -17.22 10.49
N LYS A 44 -16.45 -17.29 9.54
CA LYS A 44 -16.24 -16.88 8.16
C LYS A 44 -16.41 -15.38 7.99
N ILE A 45 -15.49 -14.76 7.27
CA ILE A 45 -15.55 -13.32 6.99
C ILE A 45 -16.70 -13.01 6.03
N ASP A 46 -17.40 -11.89 6.24
CA ASP A 46 -18.41 -11.41 5.30
C ASP A 46 -17.77 -11.21 3.92
N GLN A 47 -18.22 -11.99 2.95
CA GLN A 47 -17.64 -12.02 1.62
C GLN A 47 -17.85 -10.72 0.87
N SER A 48 -18.99 -10.05 1.05
CA SER A 48 -19.26 -8.77 0.38
C SER A 48 -18.26 -7.70 0.82
N CYS A 49 -18.07 -7.58 2.13
CA CYS A 49 -17.09 -6.68 2.74
C CYS A 49 -15.66 -7.05 2.34
N SER A 50 -15.27 -8.33 2.47
CA SER A 50 -13.91 -8.77 2.13
C SER A 50 -13.58 -8.51 0.65
N ASN A 51 -14.54 -8.74 -0.25
CA ASN A 51 -14.38 -8.43 -1.68
C ASN A 51 -14.20 -6.93 -1.97
N SER A 52 -14.80 -6.03 -1.18
CA SER A 52 -14.58 -4.58 -1.33
C SER A 52 -13.13 -4.17 -1.03
N PHE A 53 -12.52 -4.77 0.00
CA PHE A 53 -11.11 -4.55 0.33
C PHE A 53 -10.19 -5.23 -0.68
N ARG A 54 -10.53 -6.42 -1.17
CA ARG A 54 -9.82 -7.07 -2.27
C ARG A 54 -9.79 -6.19 -3.52
N ALA A 55 -10.93 -5.58 -3.89
CA ALA A 55 -11.00 -4.64 -5.00
C ALA A 55 -10.10 -3.41 -4.77
N SER A 56 -10.01 -2.94 -3.53
CA SER A 56 -9.10 -1.85 -3.14
C SER A 56 -7.63 -2.25 -3.29
N GLY A 57 -7.28 -3.49 -2.96
CA GLY A 57 -5.96 -4.07 -3.20
C GLY A 57 -5.60 -4.18 -4.67
N ILE A 58 -6.54 -4.64 -5.51
CA ILE A 58 -6.36 -4.67 -6.97
C ILE A 58 -6.15 -3.25 -7.52
N SER A 59 -6.95 -2.29 -7.05
CA SER A 59 -6.81 -0.87 -7.43
C SER A 59 -5.43 -0.32 -7.03
N CYS A 60 -4.98 -0.64 -5.81
CA CYS A 60 -3.63 -0.31 -5.34
C CYS A 60 -2.59 -0.88 -6.30
N VAL A 61 -2.58 -2.19 -6.54
CA VAL A 61 -1.65 -2.85 -7.48
C VAL A 61 -1.68 -2.20 -8.86
N SER A 62 -2.86 -1.88 -9.38
CA SER A 62 -3.02 -1.28 -10.71
C SER A 62 -2.47 0.14 -10.82
N THR A 63 -2.60 0.91 -9.74
CA THR A 63 -2.07 2.27 -9.65
C THR A 63 -0.56 2.26 -9.42
N SER A 64 -0.11 1.31 -8.62
CA SER A 64 1.27 1.04 -8.27
C SER A 64 2.12 0.56 -9.45
N TYR A 65 1.54 -0.28 -10.30
CA TYR A 65 2.22 -0.97 -11.39
C TYR A 65 1.39 -0.90 -12.68
N PRO A 66 1.25 0.30 -13.27
CA PRO A 66 0.36 0.51 -14.41
C PRO A 66 0.82 -0.21 -15.68
N ILE A 67 2.13 -0.37 -15.91
CA ILE A 67 2.66 -1.06 -17.10
C ILE A 67 2.37 -2.56 -17.00
N MET A 68 2.68 -3.14 -15.84
CA MET A 68 2.34 -4.54 -15.55
C MET A 68 0.85 -4.78 -15.72
N SER A 69 0.00 -3.92 -15.17
CA SER A 69 -1.46 -4.09 -15.21
C SER A 69 -2.00 -4.02 -16.63
N GLY A 70 -1.51 -3.08 -17.44
CA GLY A 70 -1.85 -3.01 -18.86
C GLY A 70 -1.42 -4.25 -19.64
N LYS A 71 -0.20 -4.76 -19.39
CA LYS A 71 0.29 -5.99 -20.03
C LYS A 71 -0.44 -7.24 -19.57
N TYR A 72 -0.78 -7.34 -18.30
CA TYR A 72 -1.56 -8.44 -17.75
C TYR A 72 -2.94 -8.49 -18.42
N ALA A 73 -3.64 -7.35 -18.54
CA ALA A 73 -4.91 -7.26 -19.26
C ALA A 73 -4.81 -7.65 -20.75
N ALA A 74 -3.63 -7.47 -21.36
CA ALA A 74 -3.34 -7.90 -22.73
C ALA A 74 -2.84 -9.36 -22.84
N GLY A 75 -2.75 -10.12 -21.73
CA GLY A 75 -2.25 -11.49 -21.70
C GLY A 75 -0.73 -11.62 -21.86
N GLN A 76 0.02 -10.54 -21.63
CA GLN A 76 1.47 -10.45 -21.85
C GLN A 76 2.30 -10.46 -20.55
N CYS A 77 1.65 -10.66 -19.41
CA CYS A 77 2.30 -10.68 -18.09
C CYS A 77 1.79 -11.85 -17.21
N PRO A 78 1.97 -13.11 -17.64
CA PRO A 78 1.41 -14.28 -16.94
C PRO A 78 2.03 -14.54 -15.56
N ALA A 79 3.16 -13.90 -15.23
CA ALA A 79 3.80 -14.01 -13.93
C ALA A 79 2.88 -13.52 -12.79
N VAL A 80 1.91 -12.66 -13.07
CA VAL A 80 0.92 -12.20 -12.09
C VAL A 80 -0.02 -13.34 -11.68
N ASP A 81 -0.38 -14.24 -12.61
CA ASP A 81 -1.19 -15.42 -12.30
C ASP A 81 -0.45 -16.35 -11.32
N SER A 82 0.85 -16.55 -11.54
CA SER A 82 1.69 -17.34 -10.64
C SER A 82 1.72 -16.77 -9.23
N CYS A 83 1.70 -15.44 -9.06
CA CYS A 83 1.61 -14.82 -7.73
C CYS A 83 0.26 -15.09 -7.04
N ALA A 84 -0.83 -15.14 -7.80
CA ALA A 84 -2.14 -15.51 -7.27
C ALA A 84 -2.17 -16.99 -6.83
N ASP A 85 -1.57 -17.88 -7.62
CA ASP A 85 -1.43 -19.31 -7.30
C ASP A 85 -0.56 -19.53 -6.07
N GLU A 86 0.55 -18.80 -5.94
CA GLU A 86 1.42 -18.83 -4.76
C GLU A 86 0.68 -18.35 -3.50
N LEU A 87 -0.08 -17.25 -3.60
CA LEU A 87 -0.91 -16.75 -2.50
C LEU A 87 -1.96 -17.79 -2.09
N SER A 88 -2.66 -18.39 -3.06
CA SER A 88 -3.67 -19.42 -2.78
C SER A 88 -3.05 -20.65 -2.12
N SER A 89 -1.89 -21.09 -2.60
CA SER A 89 -1.15 -22.22 -2.05
C SER A 89 -0.64 -21.94 -0.63
N CYS A 90 -0.15 -20.72 -0.37
CA CYS A 90 0.27 -20.31 0.96
C CYS A 90 -0.93 -20.24 1.91
N ALA A 91 -2.05 -19.63 1.47
CA ALA A 91 -3.26 -19.55 2.27
C ALA A 91 -3.85 -20.92 2.61
N ALA A 92 -3.75 -21.90 1.69
CA ALA A 92 -4.18 -23.27 1.96
C ALA A 92 -3.28 -23.99 2.98
N GLN A 93 -2.00 -23.62 3.07
CA GLN A 93 -1.05 -24.22 4.03
C GLN A 93 -1.17 -23.63 5.44
N TYR A 94 -1.34 -22.30 5.53
CA TYR A 94 -1.36 -21.59 6.81
C TYR A 94 -2.76 -21.27 7.34
N GLY A 95 -3.78 -21.33 6.47
CA GLY A 95 -5.15 -21.05 6.84
C GLY A 95 -5.76 -22.19 7.65
N THR A 96 -6.41 -21.84 8.76
CA THR A 96 -7.13 -22.79 9.60
C THR A 96 -8.50 -23.14 9.03
N GLY A 97 -8.94 -22.41 8.00
CA GLY A 97 -10.31 -22.46 7.50
C GLY A 97 -11.29 -21.70 8.40
N ASN A 98 -10.81 -20.98 9.41
CA ASN A 98 -11.58 -20.07 10.24
C ASN A 98 -11.01 -18.66 10.08
N ASP A 99 -11.62 -17.86 9.21
CA ASP A 99 -11.10 -16.54 8.83
C ASP A 99 -10.93 -15.62 10.05
N LYS A 100 -11.79 -15.76 11.06
CA LYS A 100 -11.69 -15.01 12.31
C LYS A 100 -10.44 -15.38 13.10
N ALA A 101 -10.14 -16.67 13.25
CA ALA A 101 -8.92 -17.11 13.91
C ALA A 101 -7.68 -16.67 13.12
N ASP A 102 -7.71 -16.86 11.79
CA ASP A 102 -6.63 -16.47 10.90
C ASP A 102 -6.33 -14.96 10.96
N CYS A 103 -7.38 -14.13 11.05
CA CYS A 103 -7.27 -12.68 11.23
C CYS A 103 -6.75 -12.27 12.62
N GLN A 104 -7.11 -12.99 13.68
CA GLN A 104 -6.67 -12.69 15.04
C GLN A 104 -5.22 -13.10 15.29
N GLU A 105 -4.81 -14.24 14.74
CA GLU A 105 -3.45 -14.76 14.85
C GLU A 105 -2.51 -14.12 13.83
N GLY A 106 -3.06 -13.54 12.76
CA GLY A 106 -2.29 -13.00 11.64
C GLY A 106 -1.60 -14.09 10.81
N SER A 107 -2.10 -15.33 10.87
CA SER A 107 -1.48 -16.53 10.26
C SER A 107 -1.28 -16.36 8.75
N LEU A 108 -2.21 -15.69 8.08
CA LEU A 108 -2.14 -15.43 6.64
C LEU A 108 -1.40 -14.15 6.27
N GLY A 109 -1.04 -13.29 7.23
CA GLY A 109 -0.37 -12.01 6.96
C GLY A 109 0.94 -12.19 6.19
N VAL A 110 1.71 -13.23 6.50
CA VAL A 110 2.94 -13.59 5.78
C VAL A 110 2.68 -13.97 4.32
N CYS A 111 1.57 -14.65 4.03
CA CYS A 111 1.20 -15.03 2.66
C CYS A 111 0.88 -13.80 1.81
N TYR A 112 0.12 -12.85 2.35
CA TYR A 112 -0.22 -11.63 1.64
C TYR A 112 1.00 -10.71 1.44
N ALA A 113 1.92 -10.65 2.41
CA ALA A 113 3.18 -9.93 2.24
C ALA A 113 4.08 -10.59 1.17
N ALA A 114 4.16 -11.92 1.16
CA ALA A 114 4.87 -12.66 0.11
C ALA A 114 4.24 -12.45 -1.28
N SER A 115 2.92 -12.35 -1.34
CA SER A 115 2.19 -12.01 -2.56
C SER A 115 2.56 -10.61 -3.08
N ASP A 116 2.67 -9.61 -2.20
CA ASP A 116 3.10 -8.26 -2.61
C ASP A 116 4.52 -8.26 -3.19
N GLU A 117 5.45 -8.99 -2.59
CA GLU A 117 6.81 -9.17 -3.12
C GLU A 117 6.83 -9.97 -4.44
N CYS A 118 5.94 -10.95 -4.60
CA CYS A 118 5.79 -11.66 -5.87
C CYS A 118 5.30 -10.70 -6.97
N VAL A 119 4.24 -9.94 -6.70
CA VAL A 119 3.66 -8.98 -7.65
C VAL A 119 4.69 -7.91 -8.01
N LYS A 120 5.47 -7.41 -7.06
CA LYS A 120 6.57 -6.47 -7.33
C LYS A 120 7.58 -7.08 -8.31
N ARG A 121 8.01 -8.32 -8.10
CA ARG A 121 8.95 -9.02 -9.00
C ARG A 121 8.34 -9.28 -10.38
N ALA A 122 7.08 -9.70 -10.43
CA ALA A 122 6.34 -9.89 -11.67
C ALA A 122 6.23 -8.57 -12.45
N ALA A 123 5.95 -7.46 -11.76
CA ALA A 123 5.86 -6.13 -12.37
C ALA A 123 7.17 -5.74 -13.07
N MET A 124 8.31 -5.90 -12.37
CA MET A 124 9.62 -5.63 -12.95
C MET A 124 9.91 -6.53 -14.16
N GLY A 125 9.57 -7.83 -14.06
CA GLY A 125 9.69 -8.76 -15.20
C GLY A 125 8.82 -8.37 -16.40
N CYS A 126 7.72 -7.68 -16.16
CA CYS A 126 6.83 -7.17 -17.20
C CYS A 126 7.22 -5.78 -17.72
N GLY A 127 8.36 -5.24 -17.29
CA GLY A 127 8.89 -3.96 -17.79
C GLY A 127 8.40 -2.74 -17.02
N GLU A 128 7.83 -2.94 -15.82
CA GLU A 128 7.74 -1.87 -14.84
C GLU A 128 9.16 -1.47 -14.43
N ILE A 129 9.45 -0.18 -14.40
CA ILE A 129 10.75 0.30 -13.93
C ILE A 129 10.65 0.35 -12.41
N GLU A 130 11.60 -0.28 -11.71
CA GLU A 130 11.70 -0.09 -10.26
C GLU A 130 11.89 1.40 -10.01
N SER A 131 10.83 2.08 -9.55
CA SER A 131 10.91 3.50 -9.27
C SER A 131 12.01 3.69 -8.24
N PRO A 132 13.05 4.49 -8.51
CA PRO A 132 14.07 4.79 -7.52
C PRO A 132 13.42 5.69 -6.48
N CYS A 133 12.67 5.12 -5.55
CA CYS A 133 12.29 5.82 -4.35
C CYS A 133 13.59 6.02 -3.55
N PRO A 134 14.08 7.26 -3.39
CA PRO A 134 15.26 7.51 -2.58
C PRO A 134 14.96 7.00 -1.17
N GLY A 135 15.82 6.10 -0.70
CA GLY A 135 15.88 5.75 0.71
C GLY A 135 15.83 7.01 1.56
N SER A 136 14.99 6.96 2.59
CA SER A 136 14.59 8.02 3.49
C SER A 136 15.76 8.75 4.20
N SER A 137 16.53 9.56 3.46
CA SER A 137 17.60 10.41 4.02
C SER A 137 17.87 11.70 3.23
N ALA A 138 17.47 11.79 1.95
CA ALA A 138 17.79 12.98 1.13
C ALA A 138 16.81 14.16 1.28
N ALA A 139 15.54 13.91 1.64
CA ALA A 139 14.53 14.96 1.72
C ALA A 139 14.67 15.89 2.93
N PHE A 140 15.41 15.48 3.98
CA PHE A 140 15.63 16.31 5.16
C PHE A 140 16.72 17.38 4.96
N ILE A 141 17.59 17.23 3.96
CA ILE A 141 18.70 18.18 3.72
C ILE A 141 18.21 19.43 2.96
N LEU A 142 17.18 19.31 2.12
CA LEU A 142 16.64 20.45 1.37
C LEU A 142 15.81 21.43 2.22
N LEU A 143 15.20 20.97 3.32
CA LEU A 143 14.47 21.86 4.24
C LEU A 143 15.39 22.69 5.14
N LEU A 144 16.63 22.25 5.39
CA LEU A 144 17.60 23.01 6.19
C LEU A 144 18.33 24.11 5.39
N LEU A 145 18.41 23.99 4.06
CA LEU A 145 19.03 25.02 3.21
C LEU A 145 18.09 26.22 2.94
N GLY A 146 16.78 26.05 3.08
CA GLY A 146 15.78 27.12 2.85
C GLY A 146 15.63 28.13 3.99
N VAL A 147 16.02 27.78 5.22
CA VAL A 147 15.86 28.67 6.40
C VAL A 147 17.08 29.60 6.59
N GLY A 148 18.17 29.39 5.85
CA GLY A 148 19.42 30.16 5.97
C GLY A 148 19.47 31.52 5.24
N PHE A 149 18.45 31.88 4.45
CA PHE A 149 18.47 33.09 3.60
C PHE A 149 17.52 34.22 4.03
N VAL A 150 16.94 34.19 5.24
CA VAL A 150 16.38 35.41 5.84
C VAL A 150 17.50 36.18 6.55
N LYS A 151 18.48 36.60 5.76
CA LYS A 151 19.57 37.47 6.19
C LYS A 151 19.07 38.90 6.14
N LEU A 152 18.90 39.48 7.34
CA LEU A 152 19.32 40.84 7.68
C LEU A 152 19.29 41.88 6.54
N THR A 153 18.17 42.57 6.38
CA THR A 153 18.17 43.96 5.91
C THR A 153 17.33 44.80 6.85
N LYS A 154 17.93 45.25 7.95
CA LYS A 154 17.54 46.48 8.63
C LYS A 154 18.80 47.34 8.84
N LYS A 155 19.07 48.15 7.83
CA LYS A 155 19.72 49.47 7.87
C LYS A 155 18.59 50.39 7.36
N GLU A 156 18.15 51.43 8.03
CA GLU A 156 18.80 52.40 8.92
C GLU A 156 17.88 52.76 10.10
#